data_AF-A0A7V5FRK3-F1
#
_entry.id   AF-A0A7V5FRK3-F1
#
_cell.length_a   1.000
_cell.length_b   1.000
_cell.length_c   1.000
_cell.angle_alpha   90.00
_cell.angle_beta   90.00
_cell.angle_gamma   90.00
#
_symmetry.space_group_name_H-M   'P 1'
#
loop_
_entity.id
_entity.type
_entity.pdbx_description
1 polymer ?
#
loop_
_entity_poly.entity_id
_entity_poly.type
_entity_poly.pdbx_seq_one_letter_code
_entity_poly.pdbx_strand_id
1 'polypeptide(L)'
;MFNLVKKHPASFLGAVAGCTAHFLLTAVCLVLLLLQGCAPLILAAGAGAGYLAVDKRAARKVDQSLRDLSKSITISSRRILGNRRTEKKYRYKRGSGSTVRLQETSLAPGTVHRGDRVTSILVYGVLGAPADGLIIREKRELWFNNKKLCTLRDESISRKNGTWKSRLVFKVPGSAANGTYIVKQQISYKGKKQRSKKEFIVR
;
A
#
# COMPACT_ATOMS: atom_id res chain seq x y z
N MET A 1 -0.83 54.93 -38.44
CA MET A 1 -2.25 54.54 -38.63
C MET A 1 -2.90 54.39 -37.26
N PHE A 2 -3.74 55.37 -36.92
CA PHE A 2 -4.85 55.45 -35.94
C PHE A 2 -4.95 54.54 -34.69
N ASN A 3 -4.88 55.24 -33.55
CA ASN A 3 -5.80 55.31 -32.38
C ASN A 3 -5.94 54.19 -31.30
N LEU A 4 -5.51 54.60 -30.10
CA LEU A 4 -6.16 54.50 -28.77
C LEU A 4 -7.67 54.22 -28.76
N VAL A 5 -8.17 53.43 -27.79
CA VAL A 5 -9.30 53.78 -26.88
C VAL A 5 -9.33 52.83 -25.66
N LYS A 6 -9.43 53.41 -24.45
CA LYS A 6 -9.80 52.79 -23.15
C LYS A 6 -11.30 52.48 -23.10
N LYS A 7 -11.72 51.44 -22.35
CA LYS A 7 -13.00 51.44 -21.59
C LYS A 7 -13.06 50.34 -20.50
N HIS A 8 -13.16 50.76 -19.24
CA HIS A 8 -13.86 50.05 -18.13
C HIS A 8 -15.37 50.43 -18.19
N PRO A 9 -16.20 50.09 -17.19
CA PRO A 9 -16.63 48.80 -16.62
C PRO A 9 -18.17 48.63 -16.75
N ALA A 10 -18.75 47.47 -16.38
CA ALA A 10 -20.16 47.42 -15.98
C ALA A 10 -20.48 46.18 -15.12
N SER A 11 -20.89 46.47 -13.89
CA SER A 11 -21.59 45.62 -12.95
C SER A 11 -22.97 45.23 -13.48
N PHE A 12 -23.48 44.04 -13.14
CA PHE A 12 -24.93 43.81 -13.09
C PHE A 12 -25.30 43.15 -11.77
N LEU A 13 -26.14 43.88 -11.03
CA LEU A 13 -26.90 43.42 -9.88
C LEU A 13 -27.93 42.38 -10.29
N GLY A 14 -28.11 41.39 -9.43
CA GLY A 14 -29.30 40.54 -9.37
C GLY A 14 -29.58 40.22 -7.90
N ALA A 15 -30.31 41.11 -7.23
CA ALA A 15 -30.98 40.84 -5.96
C ALA A 15 -32.34 40.17 -6.25
N VAL A 16 -32.85 39.40 -5.28
CA VAL A 16 -34.26 39.24 -4.78
C VAL A 16 -34.26 37.89 -4.03
N ALA A 17 -34.17 37.84 -2.69
CA ALA A 17 -35.16 38.09 -1.63
C ALA A 17 -36.03 36.87 -1.25
N GLY A 18 -36.27 36.75 0.06
CA GLY A 18 -37.21 35.82 0.72
C GLY A 18 -36.50 34.62 1.38
N CYS A 19 -36.74 34.23 2.62
CA CYS A 19 -37.66 34.73 3.64
C CYS A 19 -37.19 34.19 5.01
N THR A 20 -37.38 35.01 6.04
CA THR A 20 -37.49 34.74 7.49
C THR A 20 -38.32 33.48 7.81
N ALA A 21 -38.33 32.86 8.98
CA ALA A 21 -37.57 32.87 10.23
C ALA A 21 -38.17 31.70 11.08
N HIS A 22 -37.38 31.23 12.05
CA HIS A 22 -37.76 30.62 13.34
C HIS A 22 -38.92 29.61 13.45
N PHE A 23 -38.63 28.44 14.06
CA PHE A 23 -39.31 27.84 15.24
C PHE A 23 -38.58 26.50 15.52
N LEU A 24 -37.72 26.41 16.54
CA LEU A 24 -38.00 25.94 17.91
C LEU A 24 -38.56 24.51 18.02
N LEU A 25 -37.78 23.67 18.72
CA LEU A 25 -38.16 22.53 19.54
C LEU A 25 -38.81 21.31 18.86
N THR A 26 -38.08 20.19 18.83
CA THR A 26 -38.58 18.91 19.36
C THR A 26 -37.40 18.03 19.76
N ALA A 27 -37.35 17.77 21.07
CA ALA A 27 -36.57 16.72 21.68
C ALA A 27 -37.11 15.33 21.30
N VAL A 28 -36.36 14.29 21.68
CA VAL A 28 -36.73 12.87 21.67
C VAL A 28 -36.35 12.09 20.40
N CYS A 29 -35.07 11.70 20.33
CA CYS A 29 -34.71 10.36 19.88
C CYS A 29 -33.38 9.94 20.52
N LEU A 30 -33.37 9.95 21.86
CA LEU A 30 -32.47 9.13 22.65
C LEU A 30 -33.26 7.84 22.96
N VAL A 31 -32.58 6.69 22.89
CA VAL A 31 -33.07 5.31 23.16
C VAL A 31 -33.56 4.55 21.92
N LEU A 32 -32.61 3.92 21.21
CA LEU A 32 -32.59 2.48 20.86
C LEU A 32 -31.46 2.17 19.84
N LEU A 33 -30.21 2.27 20.28
CA LEU A 33 -29.06 1.62 19.64
C LEU A 33 -28.17 1.01 20.72
N LEU A 34 -28.76 0.12 21.52
CA LEU A 34 -28.04 -0.86 22.30
C LEU A 34 -28.56 -2.23 21.88
N LEU A 35 -27.62 -3.18 21.74
CA LEU A 35 -27.79 -4.57 21.31
C LEU A 35 -27.69 -4.76 19.79
N GLN A 36 -26.49 -4.65 19.23
CA GLN A 36 -25.78 -5.83 18.69
C GLN A 36 -24.27 -5.57 18.77
N GLY A 37 -23.58 -6.40 19.55
CA GLY A 37 -22.13 -6.35 19.73
C GLY A 37 -21.41 -6.76 18.45
N CYS A 38 -21.06 -5.77 17.64
CA CYS A 38 -19.95 -5.86 16.70
C CYS A 38 -19.17 -4.56 16.86
N ALA A 39 -18.16 -4.56 17.72
CA ALA A 39 -17.16 -3.50 17.71
C ALA A 39 -16.47 -3.60 16.34
N PRO A 40 -16.69 -2.67 15.39
CA PRO A 40 -15.89 -2.66 14.20
C PRO A 40 -14.51 -2.21 14.67
N LEU A 41 -13.53 -3.13 14.61
CA LEU A 41 -12.13 -2.78 14.69
C LEU A 41 -11.82 -1.90 13.47
N ILE A 42 -12.09 -0.61 13.59
CA ILE A 42 -11.70 0.41 12.63
C ILE A 42 -10.20 0.54 12.77
N LEU A 43 -9.48 -0.37 12.10
CA LEU A 43 -8.05 -0.25 11.86
C LEU A 43 -7.85 1.08 11.15
N ALA A 44 -7.09 1.96 11.74
CA ALA A 44 -6.68 3.19 11.12
C ALA A 44 -5.22 3.39 11.54
N ALA A 45 -4.33 3.32 10.55
CA ALA A 45 -2.89 3.35 10.74
C ALA A 45 -2.29 4.17 9.60
N GLY A 46 -2.34 5.49 9.78
CA GLY A 46 -1.45 6.44 9.12
C GLY A 46 -0.21 6.61 9.99
N ALA A 47 0.96 6.67 9.37
CA ALA A 47 2.18 7.03 10.06
C ALA A 47 2.07 8.48 10.56
N GLY A 48 2.13 8.69 11.88
CA GLY A 48 2.11 10.01 12.51
C GLY A 48 1.00 10.16 13.58
N ALA A 49 1.41 10.12 14.84
CA ALA A 49 0.82 10.86 15.98
C ALA A 49 -0.71 11.04 16.06
N GLY A 50 -1.52 9.97 16.01
CA GLY A 50 -2.98 10.14 16.09
C GLY A 50 -3.79 8.94 16.51
N TYR A 51 -3.37 8.17 17.53
CA TYR A 51 -4.21 7.11 18.14
C TYR A 51 -3.94 6.96 19.63
N LEU A 52 -4.27 7.97 20.44
CA LEU A 52 -4.24 7.84 21.91
C LEU A 52 -5.43 8.54 22.59
N ALA A 53 -6.65 8.20 22.17
CA ALA A 53 -7.84 8.32 23.00
C ALA A 53 -8.88 7.48 22.25
N VAL A 54 -9.18 6.23 22.64
CA VAL A 54 -10.40 5.96 23.42
C VAL A 54 -10.31 4.61 24.17
N ASP A 55 -9.38 3.71 23.86
CA ASP A 55 -9.21 2.45 24.63
C ASP A 55 -7.74 1.94 24.60
N LYS A 56 -7.06 2.02 25.76
CA LYS A 56 -5.68 1.54 25.97
C LYS A 56 -5.54 0.02 25.77
N ARG A 57 -6.62 -0.75 25.88
CA ARG A 57 -6.61 -2.22 25.70
C ARG A 57 -6.63 -2.59 24.23
N ALA A 58 -7.48 -1.93 23.43
CA ALA A 58 -7.52 -2.10 21.99
C ALA A 58 -6.18 -1.72 21.33
N ALA A 59 -5.60 -0.57 21.72
CA ALA A 59 -4.29 -0.13 21.23
C ALA A 59 -3.20 -1.17 21.50
N ARG A 60 -3.13 -1.71 22.73
CA ARG A 60 -2.15 -2.75 23.11
C ARG A 60 -2.27 -4.02 22.26
N LYS A 61 -3.49 -4.47 21.96
CA LYS A 61 -3.70 -5.66 21.11
C LYS A 61 -3.20 -5.42 19.68
N VAL A 62 -3.46 -4.24 19.11
CA VAL A 62 -2.99 -3.88 17.76
C VAL A 62 -1.46 -3.86 17.72
N ASP A 63 -0.83 -3.19 18.68
CA ASP A 63 0.63 -3.12 18.75
C ASP A 63 1.26 -4.50 18.87
N GLN A 64 0.70 -5.37 19.70
CA GLN A 64 1.17 -6.74 19.84
C GLN A 64 1.07 -7.51 18.53
N SER A 65 -0.04 -7.34 17.82
CA SER A 65 -0.30 -8.02 16.55
C SER A 65 0.68 -7.60 15.46
N LEU A 66 1.00 -6.31 15.38
CA LEU A 66 2.00 -5.78 14.46
C LEU A 66 3.42 -6.23 14.82
N ARG A 67 3.73 -6.32 16.12
CA ARG A 67 5.00 -6.88 16.61
C ARG A 67 5.15 -8.36 16.23
N ASP A 68 4.12 -9.16 16.47
CA ASP A 68 4.13 -10.59 16.16
C ASP A 68 4.23 -10.83 14.65
N LEU A 69 3.51 -10.02 13.86
CA LEU A 69 3.64 -10.02 12.41
C LEU A 69 5.08 -9.73 11.99
N SER A 70 5.67 -8.64 12.48
CA SER A 70 7.04 -8.25 12.15
C SER A 70 8.06 -9.35 12.47
N LYS A 71 7.95 -9.95 13.66
CA LYS A 71 8.82 -11.07 14.09
C LYS A 71 8.67 -12.31 13.23
N SER A 72 7.50 -12.53 12.62
CA SER A 72 7.25 -13.69 11.77
C SER A 72 7.82 -13.56 10.34
N ILE A 73 8.27 -12.36 9.95
CA ILE A 73 8.71 -12.09 8.58
C ILE A 73 10.03 -12.79 8.31
N THR A 74 10.01 -13.73 7.36
CA THR A 74 11.20 -14.37 6.83
C THR A 74 11.41 -13.95 5.39
N ILE A 75 12.59 -13.44 5.07
CA ILE A 75 12.93 -12.96 3.73
C ILE A 75 14.10 -13.79 3.19
N SER A 76 13.95 -14.25 1.95
CA SER A 76 15.03 -14.86 1.19
C SER A 76 15.04 -14.29 -0.23
N SER A 77 16.20 -14.24 -0.84
CA SER A 77 16.32 -13.77 -2.22
C SER A 77 17.44 -14.51 -2.93
N ARG A 78 17.21 -14.91 -4.17
CA ARG A 78 18.22 -15.58 -4.99
C ARG A 78 18.11 -15.19 -6.46
N ARG A 79 19.24 -15.24 -7.16
CA ARG A 79 19.27 -15.11 -8.62
C ARG A 79 18.82 -16.44 -9.23
N ILE A 80 17.79 -16.40 -10.07
CA ILE A 80 17.20 -17.58 -10.74
C ILE A 80 17.59 -17.68 -12.22
N LEU A 81 17.98 -16.57 -12.86
CA LEU A 81 18.58 -16.56 -14.20
C LEU A 81 19.82 -15.68 -14.22
N GLY A 82 20.88 -16.15 -14.89
CA GLY A 82 22.09 -15.37 -15.14
C GLY A 82 21.90 -14.28 -16.20
N ASN A 83 22.94 -13.48 -16.43
CA ASN A 83 22.87 -12.28 -17.29
C ASN A 83 22.35 -12.60 -18.71
N ARG A 84 23.04 -13.45 -19.49
CA ARG A 84 22.67 -13.72 -20.89
C ARG A 84 21.23 -14.21 -21.07
N ARG A 85 20.76 -15.11 -20.20
CA ARG A 85 19.39 -15.63 -20.24
C ARG A 85 18.37 -14.54 -19.89
N THR A 86 18.72 -13.65 -18.96
CA THR A 86 17.90 -12.49 -18.58
C THR A 86 17.82 -11.49 -19.73
N GLU A 87 18.96 -11.11 -20.33
CA GLU A 87 19.02 -10.21 -21.50
C GLU A 87 18.12 -10.74 -22.63
N LYS A 88 18.24 -12.03 -22.97
CA LYS A 88 17.39 -12.68 -23.98
C LYS A 88 15.90 -12.61 -23.61
N LYS A 89 15.55 -12.99 -22.37
CA LYS A 89 14.15 -13.00 -21.89
C LYS A 89 13.47 -11.65 -22.00
N TYR A 90 14.19 -10.57 -21.68
CA TYR A 90 13.66 -9.21 -21.73
C TYR A 90 13.92 -8.48 -23.05
N ARG A 91 14.52 -9.17 -24.04
CA ARG A 91 14.95 -8.58 -25.32
C ARG A 91 15.77 -7.30 -25.11
N TYR A 92 16.67 -7.34 -24.12
CA TYR A 92 17.50 -6.20 -23.75
C TYR A 92 18.61 -5.98 -24.77
N LYS A 93 18.73 -4.75 -25.26
CA LYS A 93 19.84 -4.33 -26.12
C LYS A 93 20.94 -3.72 -25.24
N ARG A 94 22.18 -4.16 -25.44
CA ARG A 94 23.33 -3.58 -24.75
C ARG A 94 23.48 -2.10 -25.13
N GLY A 95 23.87 -1.27 -24.17
CA GLY A 95 23.94 0.19 -24.34
C GLY A 95 22.62 0.93 -24.09
N SER A 96 21.47 0.26 -23.95
CA SER A 96 20.18 0.91 -23.66
C SER A 96 20.02 1.41 -22.20
N GLY A 97 21.11 1.45 -21.44
CA GLY A 97 21.14 1.89 -20.05
C GLY A 97 20.61 0.86 -19.06
N SER A 98 20.90 1.09 -17.78
CA SER A 98 20.52 0.22 -16.68
C SER A 98 19.01 0.28 -16.42
N THR A 99 18.38 -0.87 -16.17
CA THR A 99 16.94 -0.93 -15.88
C THR A 99 16.56 -2.15 -15.04
N VAL A 100 15.39 -2.05 -14.42
CA VAL A 100 14.76 -3.14 -13.65
C VAL A 100 13.40 -3.42 -14.26
N ARG A 101 13.03 -4.69 -14.43
CA ARG A 101 11.75 -5.10 -15.00
C ARG A 101 11.05 -6.12 -14.12
N LEU A 102 9.91 -5.74 -13.56
CA LEU A 102 9.01 -6.63 -12.85
C LEU A 102 8.52 -7.71 -13.82
N GLN A 103 8.66 -8.97 -13.42
CA GLN A 103 8.24 -10.11 -14.22
C GLN A 103 6.92 -10.68 -13.71
N GLU A 104 6.92 -11.04 -12.43
CA GLU A 104 5.87 -11.86 -11.85
C GLU A 104 5.75 -11.54 -10.37
N THR A 105 4.52 -11.65 -9.89
CA THR A 105 4.19 -11.57 -8.49
C THR A 105 3.15 -12.63 -8.16
N SER A 106 3.29 -13.24 -6.99
CA SER A 106 2.30 -14.19 -6.49
C SER A 106 2.17 -14.13 -4.97
N LEU A 107 1.02 -14.62 -4.51
CA LEU A 107 0.67 -14.72 -3.10
C LEU A 107 -0.03 -16.05 -2.90
N ALA A 108 0.41 -16.84 -1.93
CA ALA A 108 -0.16 -18.15 -1.63
C ALA A 108 -0.02 -18.47 -0.13
N PRO A 109 -1.01 -19.10 0.52
CA PRO A 109 -2.32 -19.47 -0.03
C PRO A 109 -3.21 -18.25 -0.31
N GLY A 110 -4.25 -18.43 -1.13
CA GLY A 110 -5.26 -17.38 -1.40
C GLY A 110 -6.34 -17.28 -0.31
N THR A 111 -6.48 -18.30 0.53
CA THR A 111 -7.38 -18.31 1.69
C THR A 111 -6.64 -18.94 2.86
N VAL A 112 -6.73 -18.30 4.02
CA VAL A 112 -5.96 -18.65 5.21
C VAL A 112 -6.80 -18.39 6.47
N HIS A 113 -6.45 -19.07 7.54
CA HIS A 113 -6.92 -18.75 8.87
C HIS A 113 -5.90 -17.89 9.62
N ARG A 114 -6.33 -17.35 10.76
CA ARG A 114 -5.44 -16.72 11.72
C ARG A 114 -4.33 -17.70 12.12
N GLY A 115 -3.10 -17.22 12.11
CA GLY A 115 -1.93 -18.02 12.43
C GLY A 115 -1.34 -18.81 11.25
N ASP A 116 -2.01 -18.89 10.11
CA ASP A 116 -1.42 -19.49 8.92
C ASP A 116 -0.31 -18.61 8.34
N ARG A 117 0.50 -19.21 7.47
CA ARG A 117 1.57 -18.52 6.76
C ARG A 117 1.16 -18.15 5.35
N VAL A 118 1.49 -16.92 4.96
CA VAL A 118 1.34 -16.42 3.59
C VAL A 118 2.73 -16.20 3.00
N THR A 119 2.94 -16.71 1.79
CA THR A 119 4.16 -16.52 0.99
C THR A 119 3.89 -15.52 -0.13
N SER A 120 4.66 -14.44 -0.15
CA SER A 120 4.70 -13.44 -1.20
C SER A 120 5.96 -13.60 -2.06
N ILE A 121 5.78 -13.78 -3.37
CA ILE A 121 6.87 -13.87 -4.35
C ILE A 121 6.89 -12.61 -5.22
N LEU A 122 8.10 -12.13 -5.46
CA LEU A 122 8.41 -11.05 -6.40
C LEU A 122 9.56 -11.52 -7.31
N VAL A 123 9.33 -11.55 -8.61
CA VAL A 123 10.35 -11.90 -9.62
C VAL A 123 10.60 -10.71 -10.52
N TYR A 124 11.86 -10.32 -10.69
CA TYR A 124 12.24 -9.20 -11.54
C TYR A 124 13.61 -9.39 -12.20
N GLY A 125 13.80 -8.80 -13.37
CA GLY A 125 15.07 -8.73 -14.08
C GLY A 125 15.82 -7.45 -13.74
N VAL A 126 17.13 -7.57 -13.58
CA VAL A 126 18.10 -6.47 -13.50
C VAL A 126 18.99 -6.53 -14.73
N LEU A 127 19.07 -5.43 -15.47
CA LEU A 127 19.70 -5.35 -16.79
C LEU A 127 20.59 -4.11 -16.87
N GLY A 128 21.72 -4.21 -17.56
CA GLY A 128 22.64 -3.09 -17.77
C GLY A 128 23.29 -2.57 -16.48
N ALA A 129 23.34 -3.36 -15.42
CA ALA A 129 24.03 -3.04 -14.18
C ALA A 129 25.56 -3.00 -14.39
N PRO A 130 26.28 -2.09 -13.71
CA PRO A 130 27.74 -2.17 -13.55
C PRO A 130 28.15 -3.40 -12.72
N ALA A 131 29.46 -3.63 -12.58
CA ALA A 131 30.02 -4.85 -11.98
C ALA A 131 29.64 -5.05 -10.50
N ASP A 132 29.49 -3.95 -9.76
CA ASP A 132 29.05 -3.84 -8.37
C ASP A 132 27.53 -3.96 -8.20
N GLY A 133 26.76 -3.67 -9.26
CA GLY A 133 25.32 -3.87 -9.34
C GLY A 133 24.51 -2.56 -9.35
N LEU A 134 23.18 -2.68 -9.28
CA LEU A 134 22.27 -1.54 -9.13
C LEU A 134 21.64 -1.55 -7.74
N ILE A 135 21.58 -0.39 -7.12
CA ILE A 135 20.74 -0.18 -5.94
C ILE A 135 19.28 -0.11 -6.38
N ILE A 136 18.52 -1.12 -5.98
CA ILE A 136 17.08 -1.22 -6.23
C ILE A 136 16.35 -1.16 -4.91
N ARG A 137 15.15 -0.58 -4.88
CA ARG A 137 14.30 -0.58 -3.68
C ARG A 137 13.14 -1.55 -3.85
N GLU A 138 13.09 -2.57 -3.00
CA GLU A 138 11.99 -3.51 -2.86
C GLU A 138 11.07 -3.06 -1.72
N LYS A 139 9.78 -2.89 -2.00
CA LYS A 139 8.79 -2.53 -0.99
C LYS A 139 7.57 -3.46 -1.05
N ARG A 140 7.11 -3.94 0.10
CA ARG A 140 5.87 -4.70 0.27
C ARG A 140 5.08 -4.14 1.44
N GLU A 141 3.79 -3.91 1.24
CA GLU A 141 2.89 -3.36 2.25
C GLU A 141 1.65 -4.25 2.36
N LEU A 142 1.16 -4.43 3.58
CA LEU A 142 -0.08 -5.13 3.87
C LEU A 142 -1.21 -4.11 4.09
N TRP A 143 -2.34 -4.36 3.46
CA TRP A 143 -3.50 -3.48 3.48
C TRP A 143 -4.78 -4.27 3.77
N PHE A 144 -5.73 -3.60 4.42
CA PHE A 144 -7.08 -4.11 4.68
C PHE A 144 -8.04 -2.92 4.72
N ASN A 145 -9.22 -3.04 4.12
CA ASN A 145 -10.22 -1.96 4.03
C ASN A 145 -9.62 -0.61 3.57
N ASN A 146 -8.84 -0.65 2.49
CA ASN A 146 -8.12 0.51 1.91
C ASN A 146 -7.14 1.23 2.86
N LYS A 147 -6.82 0.64 4.01
CA LYS A 147 -5.87 1.20 4.97
C LYS A 147 -4.62 0.34 5.05
N LYS A 148 -3.47 0.99 5.13
CA LYS A 148 -2.18 0.32 5.30
C LYS A 148 -2.09 -0.16 6.73
N LEU A 149 -1.94 -1.47 6.92
CA LEU A 149 -1.73 -2.04 8.25
C LEU A 149 -0.26 -1.94 8.65
N CYS A 150 0.63 -2.32 7.74
CA CYS A 150 2.06 -2.27 7.99
C CYS A 150 2.89 -2.34 6.69
N THR A 151 4.17 -2.05 6.83
CA THR A 151 5.19 -2.31 5.81
C THR A 151 5.82 -3.67 6.11
N LEU A 152 5.67 -4.65 5.21
CA LEU A 152 6.28 -5.98 5.33
C LEU A 152 7.76 -5.99 4.91
N ARG A 153 8.12 -5.12 3.97
CA ARG A 153 9.51 -4.89 3.55
C ARG A 153 9.62 -3.49 2.96
N ASP A 154 10.72 -2.80 3.24
CA ASP A 154 11.10 -1.59 2.51
C ASP A 154 12.63 -1.42 2.58
N GLU A 155 13.32 -1.91 1.56
CA GLU A 155 14.78 -2.06 1.60
C GLU A 155 15.42 -1.71 0.26
N SER A 156 16.56 -1.03 0.32
CA SER A 156 17.45 -0.79 -0.81
C SER A 156 18.54 -1.86 -0.85
N ILE A 157 18.69 -2.55 -1.98
CA ILE A 157 19.55 -3.74 -2.12
C ILE A 157 20.38 -3.59 -3.39
N SER A 158 21.67 -3.92 -3.34
CA SER A 158 22.48 -4.03 -4.56
C SER A 158 22.20 -5.34 -5.29
N ARG A 159 21.87 -5.26 -6.58
CA ARG A 159 21.68 -6.43 -7.45
C ARG A 159 22.51 -6.32 -8.72
N LYS A 160 23.31 -7.35 -8.99
CA LYS A 160 23.95 -7.56 -10.29
C LYS A 160 22.93 -8.01 -11.34
N ASN A 161 23.34 -7.94 -12.60
CA ASN A 161 22.53 -8.41 -13.74
C ASN A 161 22.03 -9.86 -13.55
N GLY A 162 20.79 -10.09 -13.94
CA GLY A 162 20.10 -11.37 -13.81
C GLY A 162 18.63 -11.23 -13.41
N THR A 163 17.90 -12.35 -13.43
CA THR A 163 16.55 -12.43 -12.85
C THR A 163 16.65 -12.86 -11.40
N TRP A 164 16.04 -12.10 -10.52
CA TRP A 164 16.02 -12.33 -9.08
C TRP A 164 14.62 -12.75 -8.64
N LYS A 165 14.56 -13.71 -7.72
CA LYS A 165 13.36 -14.12 -7.01
C LYS A 165 13.52 -13.71 -5.55
N SER A 166 12.65 -12.84 -5.08
CA SER A 166 12.51 -12.41 -3.70
C SER A 166 11.28 -13.08 -3.10
N ARG A 167 11.48 -13.83 -2.01
CA ARG A 167 10.44 -14.53 -1.27
C ARG A 167 10.33 -13.91 0.12
N LEU A 168 9.12 -13.55 0.51
CA LEU A 168 8.79 -13.12 1.86
C LEU A 168 7.68 -14.02 2.39
N VAL A 169 7.86 -14.54 3.59
CA VAL A 169 6.84 -15.33 4.31
C VAL A 169 6.48 -14.56 5.57
N PHE A 170 5.20 -14.48 5.90
CA PHE A 170 4.71 -13.88 7.14
C PHE A 170 3.54 -14.70 7.70
N LYS A 171 3.32 -14.61 9.01
CA LYS A 171 2.20 -15.26 9.70
C LYS A 171 1.03 -14.28 9.81
N VAL A 172 -0.19 -14.74 9.54
CA VAL A 172 -1.41 -13.96 9.78
C VAL A 172 -1.60 -13.80 11.30
N PRO A 173 -1.72 -12.59 11.85
CA PRO A 173 -1.90 -12.40 13.30
C PRO A 173 -3.17 -13.06 13.82
N GLY A 174 -3.14 -13.54 15.07
CA GLY A 174 -4.30 -14.10 15.77
C GLY A 174 -5.48 -13.12 15.93
N SER A 175 -5.21 -11.83 15.81
CA SER A 175 -6.18 -10.74 15.90
C SER A 175 -6.71 -10.27 14.54
N ALA A 176 -6.29 -10.90 13.44
CA ALA A 176 -6.73 -10.50 12.12
C ALA A 176 -8.26 -10.60 12.00
N ALA A 177 -8.87 -9.56 11.42
CA ALA A 177 -10.27 -9.57 11.09
C ALA A 177 -10.52 -10.48 9.88
N ASN A 178 -11.74 -10.97 9.72
CA ASN A 178 -12.11 -11.70 8.52
C ASN A 178 -12.24 -10.74 7.34
N GLY A 179 -11.92 -11.23 6.14
CA GLY A 179 -12.09 -10.48 4.90
C GLY A 179 -10.85 -10.48 4.01
N THR A 180 -10.87 -9.58 3.02
CA THR A 180 -9.86 -9.52 1.96
C THR A 180 -8.71 -8.60 2.32
N TYR A 181 -7.51 -9.17 2.39
CA TYR A 181 -6.26 -8.46 2.59
C TYR A 181 -5.52 -8.30 1.27
N ILE A 182 -4.86 -7.16 1.10
CA ILE A 182 -4.10 -6.82 -0.10
C ILE A 182 -2.63 -6.64 0.24
N VAL A 183 -1.76 -7.40 -0.43
CA VAL A 183 -0.33 -7.17 -0.44
C VAL A 183 0.03 -6.33 -1.66
N LYS A 184 0.41 -5.07 -1.43
CA LYS A 184 0.95 -4.19 -2.48
C LYS A 184 2.46 -4.42 -2.56
N GLN A 185 2.94 -4.77 -3.75
CA GLN A 185 4.36 -5.02 -4.02
C GLN A 185 4.88 -3.96 -4.99
N GLN A 186 6.08 -3.46 -4.74
CA GLN A 186 6.73 -2.45 -5.56
C GLN A 186 8.21 -2.77 -5.72
N ILE A 187 8.72 -2.62 -6.94
CA ILE A 187 10.14 -2.49 -7.22
C ILE A 187 10.39 -1.11 -7.82
N SER A 188 11.48 -0.46 -7.39
CA SER A 188 11.86 0.83 -7.95
C SER A 188 13.35 1.00 -8.16
N TYR A 189 13.69 1.75 -9.21
CA TYR A 189 15.05 2.09 -9.60
C TYR A 189 15.05 3.50 -10.22
N LYS A 190 15.93 4.39 -9.76
CA LYS A 190 16.00 5.81 -10.20
C LYS A 190 14.62 6.49 -10.25
N GLY A 191 13.83 6.35 -9.19
CA GLY A 191 12.49 6.93 -9.08
C GLY A 191 11.39 6.22 -9.88
N LYS A 192 11.71 5.41 -10.90
CA LYS A 192 10.73 4.63 -11.67
C LYS A 192 10.20 3.48 -10.82
N LYS A 193 8.87 3.37 -10.71
CA LYS A 193 8.18 2.39 -9.87
C LYS A 193 7.39 1.41 -10.74
N GLN A 194 7.50 0.12 -10.45
CA GLN A 194 6.63 -0.93 -11.00
C GLN A 194 5.92 -1.60 -9.84
N ARG A 195 4.61 -1.74 -9.94
CA ARG A 195 3.73 -2.14 -8.83
C ARG A 195 2.87 -3.33 -9.21
N SER A 196 2.50 -4.10 -8.20
CA SER A 196 1.51 -5.17 -8.29
C SER A 196 0.68 -5.22 -7.01
N LYS A 197 -0.53 -5.74 -7.10
CA LYS A 197 -1.42 -6.02 -5.98
C LYS A 197 -1.78 -7.50 -6.01
N LYS A 198 -1.74 -8.15 -4.86
CA LYS A 198 -2.19 -9.54 -4.69
C LYS A 198 -3.05 -9.64 -3.44
N GLU A 199 -4.03 -10.51 -3.49
CA GLU A 199 -5.05 -10.62 -2.46
C GLU A 199 -5.04 -11.99 -1.82
N PHE A 200 -5.45 -12.03 -0.56
CA PHE A 200 -5.75 -13.26 0.16
C PHE A 200 -6.90 -13.00 1.13
N ILE A 201 -7.64 -14.05 1.46
CA ILE A 201 -8.82 -13.98 2.32
C ILE A 201 -8.48 -14.59 3.67
N VAL A 202 -8.77 -13.86 4.75
CA VAL A 202 -8.73 -14.40 6.12
C VAL A 202 -10.14 -14.85 6.52
N ARG A 203 -10.25 -16.07 7.02
CA ARG A 203 -11.48 -16.66 7.57
C ARG A 203 -11.35 -16.93 9.08
#